data_AF-A0A315X630-F1
#
_entry.id   AF-A0A315X630-F1
#
_cell.length_a   1.000
_cell.length_b   1.000
_cell.length_c   1.000
_cell.angle_alpha   90.00
_cell.angle_beta   90.00
_cell.angle_gamma   90.00
#
_symmetry.space_group_name_H-M   'P 1'
#
loop_
_entity.id
_entity.type
_entity.pdbx_description
1 polymer ?
#
loop_
_entity_poly.entity_id
_entity_poly.type
_entity_poly.pdbx_seq_one_letter_code
_entity_poly.pdbx_strand_id
1 'polypeptide(L)'
;MELFVAGVLALAAAAGCSSNPEPGPPPQISSATAERDVVNGLASLKSTVTVQFDRPFELAPSRVPLASHFEFDVPLAVGGSRRVLVATAERPEDDSRSIVLKVDTLIPDGATLKVARRAFDAEAAGEMEVTVEGDLNPALVLLATTELQVSDPAFYDAPVIAEVTEEDRDAVAQREALEFHLNQRQVDPQTYLDALAIYDAISVDIVASPKLRAALAALTGTFAEPALASLLTEENCTGLPAARIAFETPPGGPELIARVTYVGSGARVISVNTFAEGERIEHLMPILAHEAVHCDGLDGRTEELAATAFDGLLYLNLVAADPELARSRTRVARELNIDAVALINSGGRLPESIGVLPSPGVTQILPGTNSPYGSFAEFIVAAYPQIDLATSPTEPLAQAYADILAQTAGMDAGDPFSIRYLDELLGRAIHPAVLVAAIQAFGLAPAS
;
A
#
# COMPACT_ATOMS: atom_id res chain seq x y z
N MET A 1 -19.79 -95.48 -58.21
CA MET A 1 -19.22 -95.09 -56.90
C MET A 1 -18.55 -93.75 -57.13
N GLU A 2 -19.34 -92.68 -57.00
CA GLU A 2 -19.25 -91.69 -55.89
C GLU A 2 -18.13 -90.66 -56.16
N LEU A 3 -18.29 -89.35 -56.00
CA LEU A 3 -19.47 -88.49 -55.81
C LEU A 3 -19.03 -87.04 -56.13
N PHE A 4 -20.00 -86.19 -56.46
CA PHE A 4 -19.93 -84.73 -56.72
C PHE A 4 -19.48 -83.87 -55.51
N VAL A 5 -19.24 -82.55 -55.77
CA VAL A 5 -19.52 -81.32 -54.96
C VAL A 5 -18.33 -80.33 -55.09
N ALA A 6 -18.36 -79.08 -55.59
CA ALA A 6 -19.26 -77.89 -55.63
C ALA A 6 -19.19 -76.93 -54.41
N GLY A 7 -18.77 -75.67 -54.65
CA GLY A 7 -19.06 -74.45 -53.85
C GLY A 7 -18.14 -74.18 -52.64
N VAL A 8 -17.90 -72.97 -52.11
CA VAL A 8 -18.49 -71.62 -52.26
C VAL A 8 -17.46 -70.60 -51.72
N LEU A 9 -17.38 -69.42 -52.36
CA LEU A 9 -16.71 -68.21 -51.86
C LEU A 9 -17.52 -67.59 -50.72
N ALA A 10 -16.90 -67.34 -49.56
CA ALA A 10 -17.49 -66.52 -48.49
C ALA A 10 -16.69 -65.23 -48.30
N LEU A 11 -17.24 -64.12 -48.81
CA LEU A 11 -16.85 -62.77 -48.43
C LEU A 11 -17.59 -62.43 -47.13
N ALA A 12 -16.86 -62.23 -46.03
CA ALA A 12 -17.40 -61.70 -44.79
C ALA A 12 -17.24 -60.17 -44.79
N ALA A 13 -18.35 -59.45 -44.95
CA ALA A 13 -18.42 -58.01 -44.73
C ALA A 13 -18.59 -57.75 -43.23
N ALA A 14 -17.53 -57.26 -42.58
CA ALA A 14 -17.60 -56.71 -41.23
C ALA A 14 -18.15 -55.27 -41.32
N ALA A 15 -19.46 -55.12 -41.27
CA ALA A 15 -20.10 -53.85 -40.97
C ALA A 15 -19.96 -53.58 -39.46
N GLY A 16 -18.85 -52.95 -39.07
CA GLY A 16 -18.72 -52.37 -37.74
C GLY A 16 -19.66 -51.16 -37.65
N CYS A 17 -20.80 -51.32 -36.99
CA CYS A 17 -21.61 -50.21 -36.53
C CYS A 17 -20.79 -49.44 -35.47
N SER A 18 -20.04 -48.42 -35.89
CA SER A 18 -19.57 -47.38 -34.99
C SER A 18 -20.78 -46.56 -34.57
N SER A 19 -21.49 -47.01 -33.54
CA SER A 19 -22.37 -46.12 -32.79
C SER A 19 -21.46 -45.03 -32.24
N ASN A 20 -21.52 -43.83 -32.84
CA ASN A 20 -20.94 -42.66 -32.22
C ASN A 20 -21.55 -42.59 -30.81
N PRO A 21 -20.76 -42.75 -29.74
CA PRO A 21 -21.30 -42.63 -28.40
C PRO A 21 -21.97 -41.27 -28.31
N GLU A 22 -23.22 -41.25 -27.82
CA GLU A 22 -23.91 -40.00 -27.55
C GLU A 22 -23.00 -39.10 -26.71
N PRO A 23 -22.84 -37.81 -27.07
CA PRO A 23 -21.99 -36.92 -26.31
C PRO A 23 -22.45 -36.93 -24.85
N GLY A 24 -21.52 -37.22 -23.94
CA GLY A 24 -21.79 -37.17 -22.51
C GLY A 24 -22.20 -35.75 -22.10
N PRO A 25 -22.86 -35.60 -20.93
CA PRO A 25 -23.25 -34.27 -20.46
C PRO A 25 -22.02 -33.35 -20.35
N PRO A 26 -22.16 -32.03 -20.56
CA PRO A 26 -21.06 -31.07 -20.41
C PRO A 26 -20.33 -31.22 -19.05
N PRO A 27 -19.01 -31.00 -19.00
CA PRO A 27 -18.28 -30.97 -17.74
C PRO A 27 -18.87 -29.92 -16.79
N GLN A 28 -18.82 -30.17 -15.48
CA GLN A 28 -19.24 -29.18 -14.48
C GLN A 28 -18.01 -28.42 -14.00
N ILE A 29 -18.21 -27.14 -13.64
CA ILE A 29 -17.14 -26.32 -13.07
C ILE A 29 -16.97 -26.72 -11.60
N SER A 30 -15.75 -27.07 -11.20
CA SER A 30 -15.42 -27.42 -9.82
C SER A 30 -14.92 -26.21 -9.03
N SER A 31 -14.13 -25.33 -9.65
CA SER A 31 -13.70 -24.06 -9.06
C SER A 31 -13.28 -23.05 -10.13
N ALA A 32 -13.23 -21.77 -9.75
CA ALA A 32 -12.59 -20.72 -10.52
C ALA A 32 -11.80 -19.82 -9.58
N THR A 33 -10.50 -19.64 -9.85
CA THR A 33 -9.61 -18.83 -9.02
C THR A 33 -8.98 -17.73 -9.86
N ALA A 34 -9.09 -16.49 -9.41
CA ALA A 34 -8.50 -15.32 -10.03
C ALA A 34 -7.23 -14.90 -9.27
N GLU A 35 -6.17 -14.66 -10.03
CA GLU A 35 -4.93 -14.09 -9.55
C GLU A 35 -4.61 -12.83 -10.36
N ARG A 36 -4.11 -11.80 -9.69
CA ARG A 36 -3.59 -10.62 -10.38
C ARG A 36 -2.29 -10.94 -11.12
N ASP A 37 -2.20 -10.46 -12.35
CA ASP A 37 -0.97 -10.57 -13.14
C ASP A 37 0.12 -9.64 -12.61
N VAL A 38 1.34 -10.15 -12.48
CA VAL A 38 2.54 -9.41 -12.06
C VAL A 38 3.55 -9.38 -13.20
N VAL A 39 4.01 -8.19 -13.59
CA VAL A 39 4.98 -7.98 -14.68
C VAL A 39 6.21 -7.26 -14.15
N ASN A 40 7.39 -7.89 -14.27
CA ASN A 40 8.66 -7.37 -13.72
C ASN A 40 8.58 -7.04 -12.22
N GLY A 41 7.75 -7.78 -11.48
CA GLY A 41 7.51 -7.56 -10.06
C GLY A 41 6.54 -6.43 -9.73
N LEU A 42 5.98 -5.71 -10.72
CA LEU A 42 4.93 -4.72 -10.49
C LEU A 42 3.56 -5.36 -10.69
N ALA A 43 2.59 -4.94 -9.89
CA ALA A 43 1.20 -5.32 -10.07
C ALA A 43 0.69 -4.76 -11.40
N SER A 44 -0.15 -5.53 -12.09
CA SER A 44 -0.87 -5.03 -13.27
C SER A 44 -2.36 -4.96 -12.99
N LEU A 45 -3.10 -4.24 -13.84
CA LEU A 45 -4.56 -4.16 -13.77
C LEU A 45 -5.25 -5.33 -14.49
N LYS A 46 -4.58 -6.48 -14.61
CA LYS A 46 -5.08 -7.66 -15.32
C LYS A 46 -5.16 -8.85 -14.39
N SER A 47 -6.04 -9.79 -14.71
CA SER A 47 -6.18 -11.04 -13.97
C SER A 47 -6.04 -12.24 -14.89
N THR A 48 -5.43 -13.29 -14.34
CA THR A 48 -5.50 -14.65 -14.83
C THR A 48 -6.52 -15.42 -14.00
N VAL A 49 -7.50 -16.03 -14.65
CA VAL A 49 -8.49 -16.88 -13.98
C VAL A 49 -8.31 -18.32 -14.43
N THR A 50 -8.03 -19.21 -13.49
CA THR A 50 -7.96 -20.65 -13.74
C THR A 50 -9.31 -21.28 -13.40
N VAL A 51 -9.96 -21.86 -14.40
CA VAL A 51 -11.24 -22.56 -14.26
C VAL A 51 -10.97 -24.05 -14.27
N GLN A 52 -11.32 -24.74 -13.19
CA GLN A 52 -11.21 -26.19 -13.09
C GLN A 52 -12.55 -26.86 -13.32
N PHE A 53 -12.50 -28.02 -13.98
CA PHE A 53 -13.66 -28.84 -14.27
C PHE A 53 -13.58 -30.19 -13.55
N ASP A 54 -14.75 -30.79 -13.30
CA ASP A 54 -14.88 -32.05 -12.56
C ASP A 54 -14.28 -33.28 -13.29
N ARG A 55 -14.04 -33.17 -14.60
CA ARG A 55 -13.49 -34.23 -15.44
C ARG A 55 -12.79 -33.68 -16.70
N PRO A 56 -11.98 -34.50 -17.38
CA PRO A 56 -11.44 -34.14 -18.68
C PRO A 56 -12.57 -33.88 -19.69
N PHE A 57 -12.36 -32.91 -20.57
CA PHE A 57 -13.34 -32.56 -21.60
C PHE A 57 -12.69 -32.40 -22.96
N GLU A 58 -13.52 -32.25 -23.99
CA GLU A 58 -13.13 -31.78 -25.32
C GLU A 58 -13.90 -30.51 -25.65
N LEU A 59 -13.30 -29.63 -26.44
CA LEU A 59 -13.96 -28.41 -26.88
C LEU A 59 -14.80 -28.72 -28.11
N ALA A 60 -16.03 -28.23 -28.13
CA ALA A 60 -16.88 -28.33 -29.30
C ALA A 60 -16.27 -27.52 -30.46
N PRO A 61 -16.34 -28.02 -31.71
CA PRO A 61 -15.95 -27.25 -32.88
C PRO A 61 -16.73 -25.93 -32.94
N SER A 62 -16.01 -24.81 -32.92
CA SER A 62 -16.62 -23.48 -32.89
C SER A 62 -16.02 -22.57 -33.95
N ARG A 63 -16.87 -21.70 -34.53
CA ARG A 63 -16.44 -20.64 -35.45
C ARG A 63 -16.06 -19.35 -34.74
N VAL A 64 -16.36 -19.25 -33.44
CA VAL A 64 -15.99 -18.11 -32.60
C VAL A 64 -14.81 -18.50 -31.71
N PRO A 65 -13.97 -17.52 -31.30
CA PRO A 65 -12.88 -17.77 -30.37
C PRO A 65 -13.38 -18.38 -29.06
N LEU A 66 -12.56 -19.24 -28.43
CA LEU A 66 -12.91 -19.89 -27.16
C LEU A 66 -13.33 -18.88 -26.09
N ALA A 67 -12.64 -17.73 -25.99
CA ALA A 67 -12.93 -16.66 -25.06
C ALA A 67 -14.37 -16.11 -25.14
N SER A 68 -15.01 -16.19 -26.32
CA SER A 68 -16.39 -15.74 -26.51
C SER A 68 -17.45 -16.61 -25.84
N HIS A 69 -17.05 -17.70 -25.18
CA HIS A 69 -17.93 -18.54 -24.36
C HIS A 69 -17.83 -18.26 -22.86
N PHE A 70 -17.02 -17.27 -22.46
CA PHE A 70 -16.78 -16.91 -21.07
C PHE A 70 -17.06 -15.43 -20.86
N GLU A 71 -17.77 -15.10 -19.78
CA GLU A 71 -17.97 -13.73 -19.34
C GLU A 71 -18.03 -13.65 -17.82
N PHE A 72 -17.62 -12.51 -17.26
CA PHE A 72 -17.70 -12.26 -15.83
C PHE A 72 -18.75 -11.19 -15.53
N ASP A 73 -19.52 -11.40 -14.47
CA ASP A 73 -20.22 -10.34 -13.76
C ASP A 73 -19.39 -9.97 -12.53
N VAL A 74 -18.77 -8.78 -12.58
CA VAL A 74 -17.85 -8.28 -11.56
C VAL A 74 -18.58 -7.32 -10.63
N PRO A 75 -18.67 -7.59 -9.32
CA PRO A 75 -19.27 -6.67 -8.37
C PRO A 75 -18.47 -5.36 -8.27
N LEU A 76 -19.18 -4.25 -8.09
CA LEU A 76 -18.58 -2.94 -7.85
C LEU A 76 -18.59 -2.59 -6.36
N ALA A 77 -17.57 -1.89 -5.88
CA ALA A 77 -17.47 -1.47 -4.47
C ALA A 77 -18.67 -0.61 -4.00
N VAL A 78 -19.22 0.20 -4.89
CA VAL A 78 -20.38 1.09 -4.63
C VAL A 78 -21.74 0.44 -4.95
N GLY A 79 -21.76 -0.88 -5.12
CA GLY A 79 -22.95 -1.65 -5.45
C GLY A 79 -23.19 -1.81 -6.96
N GLY A 80 -23.95 -2.85 -7.30
CA GLY A 80 -24.16 -3.28 -8.69
C GLY A 80 -23.04 -4.19 -9.21
N SER A 81 -23.10 -4.51 -10.49
CA SER A 81 -22.09 -5.30 -11.19
C SER A 81 -21.83 -4.74 -12.58
N ARG A 82 -20.65 -5.05 -13.12
CA ARG A 82 -20.30 -4.78 -14.52
C ARG A 82 -20.00 -6.08 -15.24
N ARG A 83 -20.43 -6.14 -16.51
CA ARG A 83 -20.06 -7.23 -17.40
C ARG A 83 -18.64 -7.03 -17.90
N VAL A 84 -17.83 -8.09 -17.84
CA VAL A 84 -16.43 -8.12 -18.29
C VAL A 84 -16.23 -9.29 -19.25
N LEU A 85 -15.62 -9.01 -20.39
CA LEU A 85 -15.33 -10.01 -21.42
C LEU A 85 -13.93 -10.59 -21.23
N VAL A 86 -13.77 -11.86 -21.61
CA VAL A 86 -12.47 -12.54 -21.60
C VAL A 86 -11.66 -12.14 -22.83
N ALA A 87 -10.40 -11.76 -22.63
CA ALA A 87 -9.50 -11.36 -23.71
C ALA A 87 -8.96 -12.59 -24.45
N THR A 88 -8.44 -13.57 -23.71
CA THR A 88 -8.00 -14.86 -24.25
C THR A 88 -8.43 -16.01 -23.35
N ALA A 89 -8.69 -17.17 -23.95
CA ALA A 89 -9.01 -18.39 -23.23
C ALA A 89 -8.22 -19.53 -23.88
N GLU A 90 -7.51 -20.28 -23.07
CA GLU A 90 -6.62 -21.35 -23.52
C GLU A 90 -6.81 -22.57 -22.63
N ARG A 91 -6.77 -23.75 -23.25
CA ARG A 91 -6.71 -25.02 -22.52
C ARG A 91 -5.23 -25.43 -22.46
N PRO A 92 -4.64 -25.58 -21.26
CA PRO A 92 -3.27 -26.05 -21.14
C PRO A 92 -3.09 -27.44 -21.77
N GLU A 93 -1.97 -27.67 -22.46
CA GLU A 93 -1.70 -28.97 -23.09
C GLU A 93 -1.56 -30.10 -22.06
N ASP A 94 -0.99 -29.78 -20.90
CA ASP A 94 -0.72 -30.74 -19.81
C ASP A 94 -1.87 -30.88 -18.80
N ASP A 95 -2.92 -30.07 -18.91
CA ASP A 95 -4.09 -30.14 -18.04
C ASP A 95 -5.40 -30.21 -18.82
N SER A 96 -5.87 -31.45 -19.00
CA SER A 96 -7.13 -31.75 -19.69
C SER A 96 -8.39 -31.29 -18.96
N ARG A 97 -8.28 -30.77 -17.73
CA ARG A 97 -9.39 -30.39 -16.87
C ARG A 97 -9.50 -28.91 -16.60
N SER A 98 -8.61 -28.08 -17.13
CA SER A 98 -8.65 -26.64 -16.89
C SER A 98 -8.76 -25.80 -18.16
N ILE A 99 -9.24 -24.58 -17.96
CA ILE A 99 -9.15 -23.48 -18.92
C ILE A 99 -8.56 -22.28 -18.19
N VAL A 100 -7.55 -21.66 -18.78
CA VAL A 100 -6.94 -20.43 -18.30
C VAL A 100 -7.53 -19.27 -19.10
N LEU A 101 -8.10 -18.31 -18.38
CA LEU A 101 -8.71 -17.10 -18.93
C LEU A 101 -7.81 -15.90 -18.61
N LYS A 102 -7.50 -15.06 -19.60
CA LYS A 102 -6.86 -13.77 -19.39
C LYS A 102 -7.88 -12.66 -19.53
N VAL A 103 -7.87 -11.73 -18.59
CA VAL A 103 -8.81 -10.62 -18.54
C VAL A 103 -8.05 -9.30 -18.40
N ASP A 104 -8.39 -8.31 -19.22
CA ASP A 104 -7.78 -6.97 -19.20
C ASP A 104 -8.30 -6.07 -18.06
N THR A 105 -8.74 -6.68 -16.95
CA THR A 105 -9.18 -5.99 -15.75
C THR A 105 -9.01 -6.90 -14.54
N LEU A 106 -8.97 -6.34 -13.33
CA LEU A 106 -8.95 -7.11 -12.10
C LEU A 106 -10.29 -7.81 -11.86
N ILE A 107 -10.23 -9.10 -11.53
CA ILE A 107 -11.39 -9.92 -11.14
C ILE A 107 -11.36 -10.10 -9.62
N PRO A 108 -12.26 -9.45 -8.85
CA PRO A 108 -12.30 -9.57 -7.41
C PRO A 108 -12.91 -10.89 -6.96
N ASP A 109 -12.67 -11.21 -5.69
CA ASP A 109 -13.39 -12.22 -4.94
C ASP A 109 -14.90 -11.97 -4.98
N GLY A 110 -15.67 -13.05 -5.16
CA GLY A 110 -17.13 -13.00 -5.29
C GLY A 110 -17.64 -12.61 -6.68
N ALA A 111 -16.77 -12.39 -7.68
CA ALA A 111 -17.19 -12.27 -9.07
C ALA A 111 -17.89 -13.55 -9.55
N THR A 112 -18.80 -13.44 -10.52
CA THR A 112 -19.48 -14.61 -11.11
C THR A 112 -18.96 -14.85 -12.51
N LEU A 113 -18.40 -16.04 -12.75
CA LEU A 113 -18.04 -16.49 -14.09
C LEU A 113 -19.21 -17.24 -14.71
N LYS A 114 -19.61 -16.82 -15.91
CA LYS A 114 -20.58 -17.49 -16.77
C LYS A 114 -19.87 -18.19 -17.92
N VAL A 115 -20.19 -19.47 -18.10
CA VAL A 115 -19.61 -20.32 -19.14
C VAL A 115 -20.72 -20.87 -20.02
N ALA A 116 -20.70 -20.55 -21.31
CA ALA A 116 -21.67 -21.07 -22.25
C ALA A 116 -21.46 -22.58 -22.44
N ARG A 117 -22.51 -23.39 -22.21
CA ARG A 117 -22.45 -24.85 -22.33
C ARG A 117 -22.03 -25.31 -23.73
N ARG A 118 -22.32 -24.47 -24.74
CA ARG A 118 -21.93 -24.68 -26.13
C ARG A 118 -20.42 -24.74 -26.39
N ALA A 119 -19.60 -24.36 -25.41
CA ALA A 119 -18.14 -24.54 -25.48
C ALA A 119 -17.75 -26.03 -25.49
N PHE A 120 -18.57 -26.91 -24.92
CA PHE A 120 -18.30 -28.34 -24.76
C PHE A 120 -19.21 -29.22 -25.63
N ASP A 121 -20.40 -28.73 -25.97
CA ASP A 121 -21.34 -29.39 -26.87
C ASP A 121 -22.06 -28.35 -27.73
N ALA A 122 -21.81 -28.34 -29.03
CA ALA A 122 -22.31 -27.30 -29.94
C ALA A 122 -23.85 -27.13 -29.94
N GLU A 123 -24.60 -28.15 -29.53
CA GLU A 123 -26.07 -28.12 -29.45
C GLU A 123 -26.58 -27.75 -28.05
N ALA A 124 -25.72 -27.74 -27.03
CA ALA A 124 -26.12 -27.42 -25.66
C ALA A 124 -26.48 -25.93 -25.50
N ALA A 125 -27.70 -25.69 -25.03
CA ALA A 125 -28.18 -24.37 -24.67
C ALA A 125 -27.89 -24.03 -23.20
N GLY A 126 -27.81 -22.72 -22.91
CA GLY A 126 -27.67 -22.20 -21.55
C GLY A 126 -26.22 -22.07 -21.07
N GLU A 127 -26.09 -21.70 -19.81
CA GLU A 127 -24.84 -21.33 -19.15
C GLU A 127 -24.60 -22.19 -17.90
N MET A 128 -23.36 -22.17 -17.44
CA MET A 128 -22.93 -22.64 -16.13
C MET A 128 -22.37 -21.44 -15.40
N GLU A 129 -22.67 -21.32 -14.12
CA GLU A 129 -22.19 -20.21 -13.29
C GLU A 129 -21.35 -20.76 -12.15
N VAL A 130 -20.29 -20.02 -11.80
CA VAL A 130 -19.46 -20.31 -10.64
C VAL A 130 -19.01 -18.99 -10.00
N THR A 131 -18.93 -18.97 -8.67
CA THR A 131 -18.29 -17.86 -7.96
C THR A 131 -16.78 -17.99 -8.07
N VAL A 132 -16.12 -16.88 -8.36
CA VAL A 132 -14.68 -16.78 -8.48
C VAL A 132 -14.09 -16.46 -7.11
N GLU A 133 -13.11 -17.25 -6.70
CA GLU A 133 -12.26 -16.96 -5.55
C GLU A 133 -11.14 -16.04 -6.01
N GLY A 134 -11.05 -14.84 -5.44
CA GLY A 134 -10.06 -13.82 -5.83
C GLY A 134 -9.15 -13.42 -4.67
N ASP A 135 -7.98 -12.86 -4.99
CA ASP A 135 -7.04 -12.30 -4.02
C ASP A 135 -7.49 -10.93 -3.48
N LEU A 136 -8.29 -10.19 -4.25
CA LEU A 136 -8.76 -8.85 -3.92
C LEU A 136 -10.28 -8.82 -3.75
N ASN A 137 -10.78 -8.19 -2.68
CA ASN A 137 -12.20 -7.86 -2.59
C ASN A 137 -12.53 -6.63 -3.48
N PRO A 138 -13.83 -6.32 -3.73
CA PRO A 138 -14.21 -5.20 -4.60
C PRO A 138 -13.69 -3.83 -4.16
N ALA A 139 -13.52 -3.59 -2.86
CA ALA A 139 -12.98 -2.33 -2.35
C ALA A 139 -11.48 -2.22 -2.64
N LEU A 140 -10.71 -3.30 -2.49
CA LEU A 140 -9.30 -3.34 -2.87
C LEU A 140 -9.09 -3.17 -4.38
N VAL A 141 -9.99 -3.72 -5.21
CA VAL A 141 -9.96 -3.45 -6.65
C VAL A 141 -10.20 -1.98 -6.97
N LEU A 142 -11.09 -1.29 -6.25
CA LEU A 142 -11.30 0.16 -6.42
C LEU A 142 -10.00 0.93 -6.12
N LEU A 143 -9.37 0.66 -4.97
CA LEU A 143 -8.10 1.28 -4.59
C LEU A 143 -6.99 1.01 -5.61
N ALA A 144 -6.89 -0.22 -6.10
CA ALA A 144 -5.87 -0.62 -7.06
C ALA A 144 -6.03 -0.02 -8.47
N THR A 145 -7.17 0.59 -8.79
CA THR A 145 -7.50 0.99 -10.18
C THR A 145 -7.84 2.46 -10.33
N THR A 146 -7.98 3.20 -9.22
CA THR A 146 -8.56 4.53 -9.24
C THR A 146 -7.77 5.50 -8.39
N GLU A 147 -7.44 6.65 -8.97
CA GLU A 147 -6.93 7.80 -8.23
C GLU A 147 -7.98 8.30 -7.24
N LEU A 148 -7.53 8.66 -6.05
CA LEU A 148 -8.36 9.26 -5.01
C LEU A 148 -8.09 10.77 -4.93
N GLN A 149 -9.15 11.54 -4.99
CA GLN A 149 -9.14 13.00 -4.85
C GLN A 149 -9.76 13.43 -3.52
N VAL A 150 -9.24 14.51 -2.95
CA VAL A 150 -9.83 15.13 -1.76
C VAL A 150 -11.13 15.82 -2.14
N SER A 151 -12.21 15.54 -1.39
CA SER A 151 -13.53 16.13 -1.65
C SER A 151 -13.67 17.56 -1.13
N ASP A 152 -12.90 17.96 -0.11
CA ASP A 152 -12.89 19.33 0.42
C ASP A 152 -11.99 20.22 -0.45
N PRO A 153 -12.53 21.18 -1.23
CA PRO A 153 -11.71 22.08 -2.05
C PRO A 153 -10.75 22.94 -1.23
N ALA A 154 -11.08 23.19 0.05
CA ALA A 154 -10.26 24.00 0.93
C ALA A 154 -9.06 23.23 1.53
N PHE A 155 -8.90 21.95 1.21
CA PHE A 155 -7.73 21.15 1.59
C PHE A 155 -6.41 21.76 1.08
N TYR A 156 -6.44 22.33 -0.12
CA TYR A 156 -5.26 22.93 -0.75
C TYR A 156 -5.08 24.42 -0.47
N ASP A 157 -5.98 25.04 0.31
CA ASP A 157 -5.91 26.46 0.67
C ASP A 157 -4.56 26.81 1.34
N ALA A 158 -4.26 28.11 1.37
CA ALA A 158 -3.08 28.60 2.06
C ALA A 158 -3.12 28.18 3.55
N PRO A 159 -2.04 27.61 4.08
CA PRO A 159 -2.02 27.19 5.47
C PRO A 159 -2.06 28.39 6.42
N VAL A 160 -2.53 28.14 7.64
CA VAL A 160 -2.39 29.07 8.76
C VAL A 160 -1.21 28.67 9.64
N ILE A 161 -0.61 29.63 10.33
CA ILE A 161 0.36 29.32 11.39
C ILE A 161 -0.45 29.06 12.66
N ALA A 162 -0.21 27.93 13.32
CA ALA A 162 -0.85 27.61 14.59
C ALA A 162 -0.46 28.67 15.64
N GLU A 163 -1.43 29.18 16.38
CA GLU A 163 -1.16 30.14 17.45
C GLU A 163 -0.39 29.45 18.58
N VAL A 164 0.71 30.08 19.03
CA VAL A 164 1.46 29.61 20.20
C VAL A 164 0.77 30.12 21.46
N THR A 165 0.40 29.20 22.33
CA THR A 165 -0.27 29.44 23.60
C THR A 165 0.67 29.25 24.79
N GLU A 166 0.22 29.62 25.99
CA GLU A 166 0.98 29.32 27.23
C GLU A 166 1.04 27.81 27.52
N GLU A 167 0.00 27.06 27.15
CA GLU A 167 -0.07 25.59 27.31
C GLU A 167 1.02 24.87 26.53
N ASP A 168 1.44 25.43 25.38
CA ASP A 168 2.51 24.87 24.54
C ASP A 168 3.88 24.84 25.25
N ARG A 169 4.04 25.70 26.26
CA ARG A 169 5.27 25.87 27.04
C ARG A 169 5.12 25.34 28.47
N ASP A 170 3.95 24.85 28.85
CA ASP A 170 3.69 24.32 30.18
C ASP A 170 3.94 22.81 30.23
N ALA A 171 4.78 22.37 31.17
CA ALA A 171 5.14 20.96 31.27
C ALA A 171 3.96 20.07 31.70
N VAL A 172 3.05 20.57 32.54
CA VAL A 172 1.90 19.78 32.99
C VAL A 172 0.92 19.62 31.84
N ALA A 173 0.60 20.70 31.13
CA ALA A 173 -0.30 20.68 29.97
C ALA A 173 0.22 19.74 28.86
N GLN A 174 1.52 19.76 28.55
CA GLN A 174 2.07 18.87 27.52
C GLN A 174 2.15 17.41 27.98
N ARG A 175 2.30 17.14 29.29
CA ARG A 175 2.18 15.79 29.83
C ARG A 175 0.74 15.28 29.74
N GLU A 176 -0.26 16.13 30.01
CA GLU A 176 -1.68 15.81 29.81
C GLU A 176 -2.03 15.57 28.33
N ALA A 177 -1.45 16.37 27.42
CA ALA A 177 -1.59 16.14 25.97
C ALA A 177 -1.03 14.77 25.54
N LEU A 178 0.12 14.37 26.10
CA LEU A 178 0.68 13.04 25.90
C LEU A 178 -0.26 11.93 26.44
N GLU A 179 -0.81 12.09 27.64
CA GLU A 179 -1.79 11.12 28.18
C GLU A 179 -3.03 11.00 27.30
N PHE A 180 -3.54 12.13 26.80
CA PHE A 180 -4.70 12.15 25.90
C PHE A 180 -4.41 11.39 24.61
N HIS A 181 -3.26 11.65 23.98
CA HIS A 181 -2.79 10.94 22.78
C HIS A 181 -2.66 9.42 23.00
N LEU A 182 -2.03 9.00 24.10
CA LEU A 182 -1.85 7.58 24.41
C LEU A 182 -3.21 6.87 24.60
N ASN A 183 -4.18 7.55 25.24
CA ASN A 183 -5.54 7.04 25.39
C ASN A 183 -6.28 6.94 24.05
N GLN A 184 -6.13 7.93 23.16
CA GLN A 184 -6.75 7.88 21.82
C GLN A 184 -6.22 6.69 21.00
N ARG A 185 -4.91 6.43 21.07
CA ARG A 185 -4.28 5.27 20.43
C ARG A 185 -4.61 3.93 21.08
N GLN A 186 -5.27 3.94 22.25
CA GLN A 186 -5.61 2.74 23.02
C GLN A 186 -4.40 1.83 23.29
N VAL A 187 -3.25 2.44 23.60
CA VAL A 187 -2.03 1.67 23.92
C VAL A 187 -2.23 0.82 25.17
N ASP A 188 -1.44 -0.25 25.31
CA ASP A 188 -1.52 -1.07 26.51
C ASP A 188 -0.97 -0.32 27.75
N PRO A 189 -1.33 -0.77 28.97
CA PRO A 189 -0.93 -0.08 30.20
C PRO A 189 0.58 0.08 30.39
N GLN A 190 1.40 -0.83 29.86
CA GLN A 190 2.85 -0.75 30.02
C GLN A 190 3.41 0.33 29.10
N THR A 191 3.04 0.33 27.81
CA THR A 191 3.39 1.42 26.87
C THR A 191 2.96 2.78 27.37
N TYR A 192 1.77 2.88 27.98
CA TYR A 192 1.29 4.12 28.59
C TYR A 192 2.24 4.62 29.68
N LEU A 193 2.63 3.75 30.62
CA LEU A 193 3.52 4.11 31.72
C LEU A 193 4.94 4.44 31.23
N ASP A 194 5.45 3.68 30.27
CA ASP A 194 6.78 3.88 29.71
C ASP A 194 6.89 5.23 28.98
N ALA A 195 5.88 5.60 28.20
CA ALA A 195 5.84 6.90 27.53
C ALA A 195 5.90 8.08 28.52
N LEU A 196 5.12 8.01 29.62
CA LEU A 196 5.15 9.05 30.64
C LEU A 196 6.49 9.09 31.39
N ALA A 197 7.08 7.93 31.68
CA ALA A 197 8.40 7.86 32.29
C ALA A 197 9.49 8.44 31.38
N ILE A 198 9.40 8.19 30.06
CA ILE A 198 10.30 8.78 29.06
C ILE A 198 10.14 10.30 29.05
N TYR A 199 8.92 10.83 28.98
CA TYR A 199 8.66 12.27 29.05
C TYR A 199 9.33 12.93 30.26
N ASP A 200 9.15 12.33 31.44
CA ASP A 200 9.70 12.84 32.70
C ASP A 200 11.24 12.71 32.77
N ALA A 201 11.83 11.76 32.03
CA ALA A 201 13.27 11.49 32.01
C ALA A 201 14.04 12.30 30.94
N ILE A 202 13.40 12.80 29.88
CA ILE A 202 14.09 13.58 28.85
C ILE A 202 14.69 14.85 29.46
N SER A 203 16.02 14.97 29.35
CA SER A 203 16.78 16.10 29.86
C SER A 203 16.35 17.41 29.20
N VAL A 204 16.06 18.42 30.03
CA VAL A 204 15.76 19.79 29.59
C VAL A 204 16.96 20.47 28.92
N ASP A 205 18.17 19.98 29.16
CA ASP A 205 19.38 20.52 28.51
C ASP A 205 19.47 20.09 27.04
N ILE A 206 18.88 18.94 26.70
CA ILE A 206 18.79 18.44 25.32
C ILE A 206 17.50 18.95 24.67
N VAL A 207 16.36 18.77 25.35
CA VAL A 207 15.03 19.14 24.84
C VAL A 207 14.33 20.06 25.83
N ALA A 208 14.56 21.36 25.71
CA ALA A 208 14.02 22.34 26.64
C ALA A 208 12.48 22.46 26.54
N SER A 209 11.93 22.32 25.34
CA SER A 209 10.49 22.45 25.10
C SER A 209 9.72 21.24 25.65
N PRO A 210 8.75 21.43 26.58
CA PRO A 210 7.92 20.33 27.03
C PRO A 210 7.08 19.73 25.91
N LYS A 211 6.67 20.51 24.90
CA LYS A 211 5.93 20.00 23.74
C LYS A 211 6.77 19.03 22.90
N LEU A 212 8.03 19.37 22.62
CA LEU A 212 8.94 18.47 21.89
C LEU A 212 9.25 17.19 22.70
N ARG A 213 9.35 17.30 24.03
CA ARG A 213 9.47 16.11 24.90
C ARG A 213 8.24 15.22 24.83
N ALA A 214 7.03 15.81 24.83
CA ALA A 214 5.78 15.07 24.68
C ALA A 214 5.70 14.38 23.32
N ALA A 215 6.04 15.08 22.22
CA ALA A 215 6.06 14.50 20.88
C ALA A 215 7.09 13.35 20.74
N LEU A 216 8.29 13.47 21.32
CA LEU A 216 9.26 12.37 21.36
C LEU A 216 8.72 11.17 22.16
N ALA A 217 8.27 11.41 23.40
CA ALA A 217 7.73 10.36 24.26
C ALA A 217 6.50 9.66 23.64
N ALA A 218 5.72 10.39 22.83
CA ALA A 218 4.57 9.87 22.10
C ALA A 218 4.93 8.83 21.01
N LEU A 219 6.22 8.73 20.61
CA LEU A 219 6.69 7.67 19.70
C LEU A 219 6.72 6.27 20.34
N THR A 220 6.61 6.19 21.67
CA THR A 220 6.55 4.90 22.38
C THR A 220 5.39 4.04 21.87
N GLY A 221 5.65 2.75 21.67
CA GLY A 221 4.71 1.78 21.10
C GLY A 221 4.44 1.99 19.60
N THR A 222 5.26 2.74 18.89
CA THR A 222 5.23 2.84 17.42
C THR A 222 6.46 2.18 16.81
N PHE A 223 6.47 1.94 15.49
CA PHE A 223 7.68 1.46 14.81
C PHE A 223 8.83 2.48 14.86
N ALA A 224 8.53 3.75 15.13
CA ALA A 224 9.50 4.84 15.23
C ALA A 224 10.05 5.05 16.66
N GLU A 225 9.66 4.22 17.63
CA GLU A 225 10.21 4.27 19.00
C GLU A 225 11.76 4.27 19.06
N PRO A 226 12.50 3.56 18.18
CA PRO A 226 13.97 3.61 18.16
C PRO A 226 14.56 5.02 17.97
N ALA A 227 13.78 6.00 17.49
CA ALA A 227 14.18 7.41 17.43
C ALA A 227 14.63 7.93 18.81
N LEU A 228 14.00 7.47 19.89
CA LEU A 228 14.31 7.90 21.25
C LEU A 228 15.75 7.57 21.62
N ALA A 229 16.15 6.31 21.43
CA ALA A 229 17.52 5.88 21.70
C ALA A 229 18.51 6.60 20.77
N SER A 230 18.16 6.71 19.48
CA SER A 230 18.99 7.42 18.50
C SER A 230 19.26 8.85 18.96
N LEU A 231 18.23 9.63 19.30
CA LEU A 231 18.36 11.05 19.60
C LEU A 231 18.90 11.35 21.00
N LEU A 232 18.55 10.54 21.99
CA LEU A 232 18.73 10.91 23.41
C LEU A 232 19.89 10.17 24.09
N THR A 233 20.56 9.25 23.39
CA THR A 233 21.63 8.41 23.94
C THR A 233 22.83 8.33 23.01
N GLU A 234 23.86 7.58 23.40
CA GLU A 234 25.03 7.28 22.57
C GLU A 234 24.76 6.13 21.56
N GLU A 235 23.57 5.52 21.57
CA GLU A 235 23.15 4.44 20.68
C GLU A 235 22.74 4.96 19.28
N ASN A 236 23.67 5.62 18.58
CA ASN A 236 23.49 6.10 17.22
C ASN A 236 24.82 6.17 16.45
N CYS A 237 24.77 6.54 15.17
CA CYS A 237 25.96 6.61 14.31
C CYS A 237 27.02 7.62 14.76
N THR A 238 26.64 8.66 15.51
CA THR A 238 27.56 9.69 16.04
C THR A 238 28.19 9.28 17.38
N GLY A 239 27.63 8.27 18.07
CA GLY A 239 28.05 7.88 19.40
C GLY A 239 27.79 8.93 20.49
N LEU A 240 26.95 9.94 20.20
CA LEU A 240 26.65 11.06 21.09
C LEU A 240 25.14 11.32 21.08
N PRO A 241 24.53 11.67 22.24
CA PRO A 241 23.17 12.21 22.23
C PRO A 241 23.12 13.52 21.42
N ALA A 242 21.94 13.89 20.95
CA ALA A 242 21.71 15.21 20.38
C ALA A 242 22.19 16.28 21.38
N ALA A 243 22.93 17.26 20.89
CA ALA A 243 23.32 18.41 21.68
C ALA A 243 22.10 19.28 22.02
N ARG A 244 21.10 19.34 21.12
CA ARG A 244 19.89 20.15 21.29
C ARG A 244 18.78 19.75 20.31
N ILE A 245 17.54 19.79 20.78
CA ILE A 245 16.31 19.70 19.99
C ILE A 245 15.40 20.84 20.44
N ALA A 246 15.13 21.82 19.57
CA ALA A 246 14.47 23.05 19.97
C ALA A 246 13.63 23.68 18.87
N PHE A 247 12.65 24.49 19.29
CA PHE A 247 11.97 25.41 18.38
C PHE A 247 12.86 26.60 18.04
N GLU A 248 13.40 26.61 16.83
CA GLU A 248 14.23 27.69 16.29
C GLU A 248 14.23 27.63 14.76
N THR A 249 14.53 28.75 14.10
CA THR A 249 14.61 28.79 12.64
C THR A 249 15.72 27.86 12.13
N PRO A 250 15.43 26.89 11.25
CA PRO A 250 16.42 25.98 10.70
C PRO A 250 17.54 26.76 9.98
N PRO A 251 18.83 26.54 10.34
CA PRO A 251 19.94 27.22 9.69
C PRO A 251 19.97 26.95 8.18
N GLY A 252 20.07 28.01 7.38
CA GLY A 252 20.18 27.89 5.92
C GLY A 252 18.93 27.36 5.20
N GLY A 253 17.80 27.21 5.89
CA GLY A 253 16.52 26.77 5.31
C GLY A 253 15.34 27.28 6.15
N PRO A 254 15.10 28.61 6.24
CA PRO A 254 14.09 29.19 7.12
C PRO A 254 12.64 28.77 6.78
N GLU A 255 12.42 28.22 5.59
CA GLU A 255 11.17 27.66 5.12
C GLU A 255 10.93 26.20 5.51
N LEU A 256 11.98 25.46 5.89
CA LEU A 256 11.87 24.04 6.29
C LEU A 256 11.11 23.92 7.61
N ILE A 257 10.38 22.80 7.79
CA ILE A 257 9.75 22.48 9.08
C ILE A 257 10.82 22.15 10.12
N ALA A 258 11.81 21.32 9.75
CA ALA A 258 12.92 21.01 10.63
C ALA A 258 14.21 20.79 9.81
N ARG A 259 15.33 20.70 10.52
CA ARG A 259 16.63 20.35 9.95
C ARG A 259 17.58 19.82 11.02
N VAL A 260 18.37 18.81 10.65
CA VAL A 260 19.56 18.39 11.39
C VAL A 260 20.80 19.19 11.00
N THR A 261 21.54 19.66 11.99
CA THR A 261 22.89 20.20 11.87
C THR A 261 23.80 19.61 12.95
N TYR A 262 25.08 19.97 12.96
CA TYR A 262 26.06 19.38 13.88
C TYR A 262 26.88 20.46 14.59
N VAL A 263 27.10 20.29 15.89
CA VAL A 263 28.09 21.11 16.63
C VAL A 263 29.50 20.59 16.39
N GLY A 264 30.53 21.34 16.82
CA GLY A 264 31.94 20.97 16.59
C GLY A 264 32.37 19.62 17.17
N SER A 265 31.64 19.04 18.12
CA SER A 265 31.87 17.68 18.62
C SER A 265 31.29 16.57 17.73
N GLY A 266 30.49 16.91 16.73
CA GLY A 266 29.74 15.97 15.90
C GLY A 266 28.36 15.58 16.47
N ALA A 267 27.95 16.12 17.62
CA ALA A 267 26.60 15.90 18.15
C ALA A 267 25.55 16.66 17.33
N ARG A 268 24.39 16.04 17.13
CA ARG A 268 23.28 16.58 16.34
C ARG A 268 22.59 17.77 17.02
N VAL A 269 22.11 18.70 16.22
CA VAL A 269 21.20 19.79 16.61
C VAL A 269 20.01 19.73 15.68
N ILE A 270 18.83 19.48 16.26
CA ILE A 270 17.57 19.46 15.53
C ILE A 270 16.86 20.78 15.76
N SER A 271 16.79 21.59 14.71
CA SER A 271 16.09 22.87 14.70
C SER A 271 14.71 22.66 14.11
N VAL A 272 13.66 22.67 14.94
CA VAL A 272 12.26 22.64 14.50
C VAL A 272 11.76 24.08 14.36
N ASN A 273 11.17 24.46 13.24
CA ASN A 273 10.82 25.84 12.95
C ASN A 273 9.83 26.41 13.98
N THR A 274 9.97 27.71 14.29
CA THR A 274 9.14 28.36 15.31
C THR A 274 7.67 28.46 14.90
N PHE A 275 7.34 28.40 13.61
CA PHE A 275 5.93 28.32 13.18
C PHE A 275 5.26 27.01 13.59
N ALA A 276 6.03 25.97 13.93
CA ALA A 276 5.53 24.69 14.38
C ALA A 276 5.31 24.63 15.90
N GLU A 277 5.69 25.66 16.65
CA GLU A 277 5.58 25.66 18.12
C GLU A 277 4.12 25.54 18.59
N GLY A 278 3.16 26.11 17.85
CA GLY A 278 1.73 26.01 18.14
C GLY A 278 1.07 24.72 17.67
N GLU A 279 1.80 23.82 17.01
CA GLU A 279 1.23 22.59 16.44
C GLU A 279 0.84 21.57 17.51
N ARG A 280 -0.07 20.68 17.14
CA ARG A 280 -0.38 19.48 17.91
C ARG A 280 0.85 18.56 18.02
N ILE A 281 1.01 17.84 19.13
CA ILE A 281 2.17 16.93 19.31
C ILE A 281 2.20 15.84 18.23
N GLU A 282 1.04 15.43 17.75
CA GLU A 282 0.85 14.42 16.71
C GLU A 282 1.36 14.88 15.34
N HIS A 283 1.39 16.19 15.06
CA HIS A 283 2.03 16.72 13.85
C HIS A 283 3.56 16.83 14.01
N LEU A 284 4.07 16.85 15.24
CA LEU A 284 5.52 16.92 15.51
C LEU A 284 6.16 15.54 15.56
N MET A 285 5.38 14.50 15.88
CA MET A 285 5.84 13.11 15.93
C MET A 285 6.50 12.65 14.61
N PRO A 286 5.85 12.75 13.43
CA PRO A 286 6.46 12.35 12.15
C PRO A 286 7.73 13.14 11.84
N ILE A 287 7.72 14.46 12.11
CA ILE A 287 8.87 15.34 11.88
C ILE A 287 10.08 14.88 12.71
N LEU A 288 9.89 14.62 14.01
CA LEU A 288 10.99 14.17 14.87
C LEU A 288 11.47 12.75 14.51
N ALA A 289 10.57 11.87 14.08
CA ALA A 289 10.92 10.55 13.59
C ALA A 289 11.72 10.59 12.28
N HIS A 290 11.38 11.54 11.38
CA HIS A 290 12.11 11.85 10.14
C HIS A 290 13.51 12.36 10.45
N GLU A 291 13.63 13.44 11.21
CA GLU A 291 14.93 14.05 11.53
C GLU A 291 15.85 13.11 12.32
N ALA A 292 15.31 12.11 13.02
CA ALA A 292 16.13 11.12 13.70
C ALA A 292 16.92 10.21 12.74
N VAL A 293 16.43 10.03 11.50
CA VAL A 293 17.08 9.22 10.45
C VAL A 293 18.37 9.87 10.00
N HIS A 294 18.36 11.19 9.81
CA HIS A 294 19.54 11.98 9.44
C HIS A 294 20.55 11.97 10.60
N CYS A 295 21.50 11.05 10.49
CA CYS A 295 22.45 10.78 11.55
C CYS A 295 23.85 11.24 11.18
N ASP A 296 24.21 11.22 9.89
CA ASP A 296 25.46 11.75 9.38
C ASP A 296 25.29 13.07 8.56
N GLY A 297 26.40 13.60 8.05
CA GLY A 297 26.40 14.86 7.29
C GLY A 297 26.15 14.69 5.79
N LEU A 298 25.70 13.51 5.34
CA LEU A 298 25.53 13.12 3.95
C LEU A 298 24.06 12.81 3.67
N ASP A 299 23.26 13.84 3.45
CA ASP A 299 21.86 13.67 3.09
C ASP A 299 21.74 13.26 1.61
N GLY A 300 21.02 12.18 1.34
CA GLY A 300 20.79 11.65 -0.01
C GLY A 300 19.31 11.60 -0.35
N ARG A 301 18.97 11.69 -1.63
CA ARG A 301 17.55 11.69 -2.07
C ARG A 301 16.79 10.43 -1.69
N THR A 302 17.47 9.28 -1.67
CA THR A 302 16.87 8.00 -1.28
C THR A 302 16.67 7.89 0.23
N GLU A 303 17.51 8.55 1.02
CA GLU A 303 17.35 8.68 2.46
C GLU A 303 16.16 9.58 2.80
N GLU A 304 16.07 10.78 2.20
CA GLU A 304 14.91 11.66 2.37
C GLU A 304 13.62 10.96 1.94
N LEU A 305 13.62 10.26 0.81
CA LEU A 305 12.47 9.47 0.39
C LEU A 305 12.07 8.43 1.43
N ALA A 306 13.03 7.71 2.01
CA ALA A 306 12.74 6.72 3.03
C ALA A 306 12.23 7.36 4.33
N ALA A 307 12.89 8.42 4.80
CA ALA A 307 12.50 9.17 5.98
C ALA A 307 11.08 9.75 5.84
N THR A 308 10.75 10.38 4.71
CA THR A 308 9.41 10.90 4.44
C THR A 308 8.39 9.76 4.24
N ALA A 309 8.78 8.62 3.66
CA ALA A 309 7.85 7.49 3.59
C ALA A 309 7.51 6.92 4.98
N PHE A 310 8.48 6.90 5.90
CA PHE A 310 8.24 6.54 7.30
C PHE A 310 7.38 7.58 8.02
N ASP A 311 7.63 8.88 7.80
CA ASP A 311 6.80 9.95 8.37
C ASP A 311 5.33 9.80 7.93
N GLY A 312 5.10 9.49 6.65
CA GLY A 312 3.77 9.38 6.07
C GLY A 312 3.04 8.15 6.61
N LEU A 313 3.74 7.02 6.73
CA LEU A 313 3.17 5.82 7.37
C LEU A 313 2.82 6.08 8.84
N LEU A 314 3.70 6.73 9.61
CA LEU A 314 3.42 7.08 10.99
C LEU A 314 2.19 8.01 11.06
N TYR A 315 2.15 9.05 10.22
CA TYR A 315 1.07 10.00 10.19
C TYR A 315 -0.27 9.37 9.79
N LEU A 316 -0.30 8.42 8.84
CA LEU A 316 -1.51 7.67 8.50
C LEU A 316 -2.06 6.87 9.69
N ASN A 317 -1.18 6.27 10.52
CA ASN A 317 -1.60 5.61 11.74
C ASN A 317 -2.17 6.60 12.78
N LEU A 318 -1.59 7.80 12.87
CA LEU A 318 -2.10 8.87 13.74
C LEU A 318 -3.47 9.37 13.29
N VAL A 319 -3.64 9.65 11.99
CA VAL A 319 -4.92 10.08 11.40
C VAL A 319 -6.00 9.01 11.57
N ALA A 320 -5.65 7.73 11.45
CA ALA A 320 -6.61 6.64 11.70
C ALA A 320 -7.07 6.58 13.16
N ALA A 321 -6.22 6.95 14.11
CA ALA A 321 -6.57 7.04 15.53
C ALA A 321 -7.32 8.35 15.87
N ASP A 322 -6.94 9.47 15.26
CA ASP A 322 -7.60 10.77 15.38
C ASP A 322 -7.85 11.43 14.01
N PRO A 323 -9.06 11.26 13.45
CA PRO A 323 -9.43 11.85 12.17
C PRO A 323 -9.41 13.39 12.13
N GLU A 324 -9.39 14.10 13.26
CA GLU A 324 -9.32 15.56 13.25
C GLU A 324 -7.95 16.08 12.77
N LEU A 325 -6.90 15.26 12.82
CA LEU A 325 -5.58 15.60 12.27
C LEU A 325 -5.66 15.90 10.76
N ALA A 326 -6.41 15.10 10.01
CA ALA A 326 -6.63 15.29 8.57
C ALA A 326 -7.37 16.59 8.21
N ARG A 327 -8.04 17.22 9.18
CA ARG A 327 -8.80 18.47 8.98
C ARG A 327 -8.02 19.72 9.39
N SER A 328 -6.91 19.55 10.09
CA SER A 328 -6.06 20.68 10.47
C SER A 328 -5.52 21.37 9.21
N ARG A 329 -5.56 22.71 9.22
CA ARG A 329 -5.07 23.58 8.14
C ARG A 329 -3.82 24.35 8.53
N THR A 330 -3.21 23.96 9.64
CA THR A 330 -1.94 24.53 10.07
C THR A 330 -0.85 24.16 9.07
N ARG A 331 0.25 24.91 9.05
CA ARG A 331 1.31 24.72 8.06
C ARG A 331 1.88 23.30 8.10
N VAL A 332 2.22 22.79 9.28
CA VAL A 332 2.80 21.43 9.39
C VAL A 332 1.77 20.38 9.01
N ALA A 333 0.53 20.51 9.50
CA ALA A 333 -0.53 19.58 9.15
C ALA A 333 -0.79 19.52 7.64
N ARG A 334 -0.76 20.66 6.96
CA ARG A 334 -0.97 20.71 5.50
C ARG A 334 0.11 19.96 4.74
N GLU A 335 1.38 20.10 5.13
CA GLU A 335 2.50 19.38 4.49
C GLU A 335 2.33 17.86 4.71
N LEU A 336 2.12 17.42 5.96
CA LEU A 336 1.85 16.01 6.29
C LEU A 336 0.61 15.45 5.59
N ASN A 337 -0.47 16.23 5.48
CA ASN A 337 -1.69 15.83 4.81
C ASN A 337 -1.47 15.63 3.30
N ILE A 338 -0.72 16.53 2.66
CA ILE A 338 -0.39 16.41 1.24
C ILE A 338 0.47 15.17 0.99
N ASP A 339 1.49 14.94 1.82
CA ASP A 339 2.38 13.79 1.71
C ASP A 339 1.61 12.48 1.94
N ALA A 340 0.70 12.43 2.92
CA ALA A 340 -0.16 11.27 3.14
C ALA A 340 -1.08 10.97 1.95
N VAL A 341 -1.72 11.98 1.34
CA VAL A 341 -2.56 11.77 0.15
C VAL A 341 -1.72 11.32 -1.05
N ALA A 342 -0.54 11.91 -1.23
CA ALA A 342 0.41 11.50 -2.25
C ALA A 342 0.84 10.02 -2.09
N LEU A 343 1.07 9.59 -0.84
CA LEU A 343 1.45 8.22 -0.49
C LEU A 343 0.29 7.23 -0.68
N ILE A 344 -0.95 7.63 -0.35
CA ILE A 344 -2.17 6.83 -0.59
C ILE A 344 -2.38 6.56 -2.09
N ASN A 345 -2.12 7.56 -2.94
CA ASN A 345 -2.23 7.42 -4.39
C ASN A 345 -1.01 6.76 -5.06
N SER A 346 -0.08 6.21 -4.28
CA SER A 346 1.13 5.55 -4.76
C SER A 346 1.16 4.10 -4.29
N GLY A 347 1.91 3.24 -4.98
CA GLY A 347 1.98 1.81 -4.69
C GLY A 347 2.11 0.97 -5.96
N GLY A 348 3.34 0.65 -6.37
CA GLY A 348 3.56 -0.08 -7.62
C GLY A 348 3.40 -1.59 -7.49
N ARG A 349 3.75 -2.13 -6.31
CA ARG A 349 3.73 -3.58 -6.04
C ARG A 349 2.41 -4.04 -5.41
N LEU A 350 1.79 -3.18 -4.61
CA LEU A 350 0.51 -3.39 -3.94
C LEU A 350 -0.37 -2.14 -4.12
N PRO A 351 -0.91 -1.88 -5.32
CA PRO A 351 -1.68 -0.68 -5.64
C PRO A 351 -3.00 -0.53 -4.87
N GLU A 352 -3.49 -1.60 -4.25
CA GLU A 352 -4.59 -1.61 -3.30
C GLU A 352 -4.21 -1.06 -1.90
N SER A 353 -2.93 -0.72 -1.71
CA SER A 353 -2.33 -0.22 -0.49
C SER A 353 -1.50 1.03 -0.81
N ILE A 354 -0.71 1.49 0.16
CA ILE A 354 0.23 2.60 -0.02
C ILE A 354 1.58 2.12 -0.55
N GLY A 355 2.37 3.03 -1.10
CA GLY A 355 3.76 2.79 -1.49
C GLY A 355 4.41 4.03 -2.05
N VAL A 356 5.60 3.88 -2.65
CA VAL A 356 6.37 5.02 -3.19
C VAL A 356 6.47 5.03 -4.71
N LEU A 357 6.22 3.89 -5.35
CA LEU A 357 6.25 3.74 -6.81
C LEU A 357 4.91 4.15 -7.44
N PRO A 358 4.87 4.42 -8.76
CA PRO A 358 3.62 4.70 -9.46
C PRO A 358 2.62 3.55 -9.32
N SER A 359 1.40 3.87 -8.89
CA SER A 359 0.30 2.90 -8.86
C SER A 359 -0.31 2.74 -10.27
N PRO A 360 -0.58 1.53 -10.76
CA PRO A 360 -1.20 1.33 -12.06
C PRO A 360 -2.59 1.98 -12.12
N GLY A 361 -2.84 2.80 -13.14
CA GLY A 361 -4.10 3.55 -13.26
C GLY A 361 -4.08 4.90 -12.56
N VAL A 362 -3.02 5.22 -11.81
CA VAL A 362 -2.74 6.56 -11.30
C VAL A 362 -1.78 7.28 -12.23
N THR A 363 -2.26 8.39 -12.79
CA THR A 363 -1.54 9.37 -13.61
C THR A 363 -1.13 10.60 -12.81
N GLN A 364 -1.84 10.94 -11.72
CA GLN A 364 -1.52 12.06 -10.84
C GLN A 364 -1.77 11.68 -9.37
N ILE A 365 -0.76 11.83 -8.51
CA ILE A 365 -0.87 11.48 -7.08
C ILE A 365 -1.63 12.51 -6.22
N LEU A 366 -1.82 13.72 -6.74
CA LEU A 366 -2.61 14.79 -6.14
C LEU A 366 -3.64 15.29 -7.15
N PRO A 367 -4.68 14.49 -7.48
CA PRO A 367 -5.70 14.87 -8.44
C PRO A 367 -6.38 16.19 -8.07
N GLY A 368 -6.74 16.98 -9.08
CA GLY A 368 -7.34 18.31 -8.90
C GLY A 368 -6.33 19.43 -8.62
N THR A 369 -5.03 19.13 -8.61
CA THR A 369 -3.95 20.12 -8.50
C THR A 369 -3.17 20.26 -9.82
N ASN A 370 -2.19 21.17 -9.86
CA ASN A 370 -1.23 21.27 -10.97
C ASN A 370 0.04 20.41 -10.76
N SER A 371 0.04 19.53 -9.75
CA SER A 371 1.19 18.66 -9.46
C SER A 371 1.41 17.65 -10.60
N PRO A 372 2.57 17.62 -11.28
CA PRO A 372 2.75 16.77 -12.45
C PRO A 372 3.22 15.34 -12.13
N TYR A 373 3.34 14.98 -10.85
CA TYR A 373 4.00 13.73 -10.44
C TYR A 373 3.03 12.54 -10.46
N GLY A 374 3.54 11.39 -10.90
CA GLY A 374 2.79 10.12 -10.96
C GLY A 374 3.07 9.19 -9.79
N SER A 375 3.97 9.55 -8.88
CA SER A 375 4.29 8.79 -7.67
C SER A 375 4.82 9.66 -6.54
N PHE A 376 4.70 9.17 -5.31
CA PHE A 376 5.27 9.77 -4.12
C PHE A 376 6.79 9.94 -4.24
N ALA A 377 7.51 8.94 -4.76
CA ALA A 377 8.96 9.05 -4.96
C ALA A 377 9.35 10.22 -5.88
N GLU A 378 8.63 10.41 -7.00
CA GLU A 378 8.86 11.55 -7.89
C GLU A 378 8.56 12.89 -7.21
N PHE A 379 7.49 12.95 -6.42
CA PHE A 379 7.06 14.14 -5.70
C PHE A 379 8.09 14.58 -4.64
N ILE A 380 8.53 13.65 -3.79
CA ILE A 380 9.53 13.94 -2.76
C ILE A 380 10.88 14.31 -3.38
N VAL A 381 11.36 13.54 -4.36
CA VAL A 381 12.64 13.86 -5.03
C VAL A 381 12.62 15.26 -5.65
N ALA A 382 11.47 15.72 -6.16
CA ALA A 382 11.35 17.05 -6.73
C ALA A 382 11.25 18.17 -5.69
N ALA A 383 10.85 17.87 -4.45
CA ALA A 383 10.82 18.82 -3.33
C ALA A 383 12.24 19.15 -2.80
N TYR A 384 13.22 18.29 -3.06
CA TYR A 384 14.61 18.44 -2.61
C TYR A 384 15.63 18.60 -3.76
N PRO A 385 15.47 19.61 -4.65
CA PRO A 385 16.38 19.80 -5.79
C PRO A 385 17.82 20.14 -5.37
N GLN A 386 18.02 20.64 -4.15
CA GLN A 386 19.32 21.01 -3.57
C GLN A 386 20.16 19.80 -3.12
N ILE A 387 19.57 18.62 -2.99
CA ILE A 387 20.30 17.41 -2.62
C ILE A 387 20.91 16.83 -3.88
N ASP A 388 22.23 16.97 -4.03
CA ASP A 388 22.98 16.50 -5.21
C ASP A 388 23.35 15.01 -5.14
N LEU A 389 23.33 14.43 -3.94
CA LEU A 389 23.61 13.01 -3.73
C LEU A 389 22.37 12.18 -4.04
N ALA A 390 22.48 11.29 -5.03
CA ALA A 390 21.41 10.35 -5.36
C ALA A 390 21.22 9.28 -4.26
N THR A 391 22.29 8.94 -3.55
CA THR A 391 22.33 7.84 -2.57
C THR A 391 23.16 8.21 -1.35
N SER A 392 22.71 7.76 -0.19
CA SER A 392 23.48 7.77 1.06
C SER A 392 23.75 6.34 1.53
N PRO A 393 24.78 6.12 2.38
CA PRO A 393 24.91 4.87 3.11
C PRO A 393 23.64 4.60 3.91
N THR A 394 23.17 3.35 3.95
CA THR A 394 21.99 3.00 4.77
C THR A 394 22.21 3.40 6.22
N GLU A 395 21.30 4.21 6.74
CA GLU A 395 21.34 4.68 8.12
C GLU A 395 20.85 3.59 9.09
N PRO A 396 21.55 3.33 10.22
CA PRO A 396 21.16 2.29 11.18
C PRO A 396 19.74 2.47 11.71
N LEU A 397 19.27 3.72 11.90
CA LEU A 397 17.92 3.98 12.38
C LEU A 397 16.87 3.68 11.31
N ALA A 398 17.10 4.07 10.05
CA ALA A 398 16.22 3.71 8.94
C ALA A 398 16.10 2.19 8.80
N GLN A 399 17.22 1.46 8.99
CA GLN A 399 17.20 0.01 9.01
C GLN A 399 16.37 -0.53 10.18
N ALA A 400 16.50 0.03 11.39
CA ALA A 400 15.71 -0.39 12.53
C ALA A 400 14.20 -0.20 12.32
N TYR A 401 13.78 0.92 11.73
CA TYR A 401 12.38 1.13 11.34
C TYR A 401 11.93 0.07 10.34
N ALA A 402 12.72 -0.17 9.29
CA ALA A 402 12.40 -1.15 8.27
C ALA A 402 12.32 -2.57 8.81
N ASP A 403 13.18 -2.96 9.75
CA ASP A 403 13.19 -4.28 10.36
C ASP A 403 11.92 -4.53 11.19
N ILE A 404 11.47 -3.53 11.98
CA ILE A 404 10.23 -3.62 12.77
C ILE A 404 9.02 -3.74 11.84
N LEU A 405 8.97 -2.92 10.79
CA LEU A 405 7.90 -2.95 9.80
C LEU A 405 7.89 -4.29 9.03
N ALA A 406 9.06 -4.79 8.63
CA ALA A 406 9.20 -6.03 7.89
C ALA A 406 8.77 -7.24 8.73
N GLN A 407 9.16 -7.28 10.00
CA GLN A 407 8.71 -8.30 10.95
C GLN A 407 7.18 -8.32 11.07
N THR A 408 6.57 -7.14 11.23
CA THR A 408 5.11 -7.00 11.32
C THR A 408 4.41 -7.43 10.03
N ALA A 409 5.02 -7.12 8.89
CA ALA A 409 4.53 -7.47 7.55
C ALA A 409 4.80 -8.93 7.15
N GLY A 410 5.54 -9.71 7.95
CA GLY A 410 5.99 -11.06 7.58
C GLY A 410 6.95 -11.09 6.38
N MET A 411 7.76 -10.04 6.23
CA MET A 411 8.77 -9.89 5.18
C MET A 411 10.18 -10.16 5.71
N ASP A 412 11.07 -10.57 4.80
CA ASP A 412 12.50 -10.55 5.08
C ASP A 412 13.01 -9.11 5.18
N ALA A 413 13.97 -8.88 6.08
CA ALA A 413 14.65 -7.59 6.18
C ALA A 413 15.38 -7.24 4.87
N GLY A 414 15.31 -5.97 4.49
CA GLY A 414 15.93 -5.42 3.30
C GLY A 414 16.39 -3.99 3.52
N ASP A 415 17.06 -3.42 2.52
CA ASP A 415 17.59 -2.06 2.57
C ASP A 415 16.45 -1.03 2.44
N PRO A 416 16.20 -0.18 3.45
CA PRO A 416 15.17 0.85 3.40
C PRO A 416 15.36 1.84 2.25
N PHE A 417 16.58 2.01 1.74
CA PHE A 417 16.87 2.94 0.64
C PHE A 417 16.67 2.32 -0.75
N SER A 418 16.38 1.02 -0.80
CA SER A 418 15.90 0.37 -2.02
C SER A 418 14.43 0.73 -2.25
N ILE A 419 14.17 1.61 -3.22
CA ILE A 419 12.80 2.08 -3.58
C ILE A 419 11.84 0.90 -3.79
N ARG A 420 12.30 -0.20 -4.41
CA ARG A 420 11.47 -1.39 -4.63
C ARG A 420 11.09 -2.09 -3.31
N TYR A 421 12.03 -2.19 -2.39
CA TYR A 421 11.79 -2.80 -1.08
C TYR A 421 10.89 -1.90 -0.23
N LEU A 422 11.18 -0.61 -0.18
CA LEU A 422 10.38 0.39 0.53
C LEU A 422 8.91 0.39 0.06
N ASP A 423 8.67 0.36 -1.26
CA ASP A 423 7.31 0.27 -1.83
C ASP A 423 6.53 -0.95 -1.32
N GLU A 424 7.15 -2.14 -1.32
CA GLU A 424 6.51 -3.35 -0.82
C GLU A 424 6.34 -3.34 0.70
N LEU A 425 7.34 -2.83 1.42
CA LEU A 425 7.35 -2.75 2.87
C LEU A 425 6.16 -1.95 3.39
N LEU A 426 5.98 -0.73 2.88
CA LEU A 426 4.89 0.15 3.29
C LEU A 426 3.53 -0.48 2.98
N GLY A 427 3.37 -1.02 1.77
CA GLY A 427 2.12 -1.61 1.31
C GLY A 427 1.69 -2.82 2.14
N ARG A 428 2.63 -3.61 2.67
CA ARG A 428 2.35 -4.75 3.56
C ARG A 428 2.27 -4.36 5.04
N ALA A 429 3.00 -3.34 5.47
CA ALA A 429 3.06 -2.95 6.87
C ALA A 429 1.81 -2.15 7.32
N ILE A 430 1.16 -1.39 6.42
CA ILE A 430 -0.08 -0.72 6.78
C ILE A 430 -1.23 -1.72 6.91
N HIS A 431 -1.93 -1.68 8.04
CA HIS A 431 -3.11 -2.50 8.23
C HIS A 431 -4.28 -1.96 7.37
N PRO A 432 -5.06 -2.80 6.65
CA PRO A 432 -6.12 -2.32 5.77
C PRO A 432 -7.16 -1.41 6.47
N ALA A 433 -7.49 -1.69 7.73
CA ALA A 433 -8.40 -0.84 8.50
C ALA A 433 -7.84 0.57 8.79
N VAL A 434 -6.51 0.69 8.95
CA VAL A 434 -5.84 2.00 9.13
C VAL A 434 -5.94 2.80 7.84
N LEU A 435 -5.64 2.18 6.70
CA LEU A 435 -5.75 2.84 5.39
C LEU A 435 -7.18 3.31 5.11
N VAL A 436 -8.18 2.45 5.35
CA VAL A 436 -9.60 2.82 5.18
C VAL A 436 -10.00 3.98 6.10
N ALA A 437 -9.58 3.97 7.37
CA ALA A 437 -9.87 5.05 8.30
C ALA A 437 -9.22 6.37 7.85
N ALA A 438 -7.97 6.32 7.39
CA ALA A 438 -7.28 7.50 6.85
C ALA A 438 -7.96 8.06 5.59
N ILE A 439 -8.30 7.21 4.62
CA ILE A 439 -9.07 7.59 3.41
C ILE A 439 -10.36 8.33 3.78
N GLN A 440 -11.09 7.81 4.79
CA GLN A 440 -12.31 8.44 5.28
C GLN A 440 -12.03 9.77 5.99
N ALA A 441 -11.00 9.86 6.83
CA ALA A 441 -10.61 11.07 7.53
C ALA A 441 -10.27 12.22 6.58
N PHE A 442 -9.54 11.91 5.50
CA PHE A 442 -9.21 12.85 4.43
C PHE A 442 -10.39 13.18 3.49
N GLY A 443 -11.52 12.47 3.60
CA GLY A 443 -12.65 12.66 2.69
C GLY A 443 -12.29 12.33 1.24
N LEU A 444 -11.45 11.31 1.03
CA LEU A 444 -11.03 10.89 -0.29
C LEU A 444 -12.14 10.15 -1.03
N ALA A 445 -12.29 10.45 -2.32
CA ALA A 445 -13.23 9.81 -3.22
C ALA A 445 -12.57 9.54 -4.57
N PRO A 446 -13.07 8.59 -5.37
CA PRO A 446 -12.62 8.41 -6.74
C PRO A 446 -12.57 9.74 -7.53
N ALA A 447 -11.46 9.98 -8.21
CA ALA A 447 -11.35 11.07 -9.17
C ALA A 447 -12.34 10.85 -10.33
N SER A 448 -12.99 11.93 -10.76
CA SER A 448 -14.10 11.91 -11.75
C SER A 448 -13.64 12.06 -13.18
#